data_AF-A0A8K0JZH8-F1
#
_entry.id   AF-A0A8K0JZH8-F1
#
_cell.length_a   1.000
_cell.length_b   1.000
_cell.length_c   1.000
_cell.angle_alpha   90.00
_cell.angle_beta   90.00
_cell.angle_gamma   90.00
#
_symmetry.space_group_name_H-M   'P 1'
#
loop_
_entity.id
_entity.type
_entity.pdbx_description
1 polymer ?
#
loop_
_entity_poly.entity_id
_entity_poly.type
_entity_poly.pdbx_seq_one_letter_code
_entity_poly.pdbx_strand_id
1 'polypeptide(L)'
;MTPLLKKKGSRKCKEHRTFSLITHAAKVSLPVLNRRLNSTMEENTEEGQYGFRRGKGIRDAIVVLRDIGERLLEKGKHLYVCFVDLMKAFDCMCCEQLSNILKGKGVH
;
A
#
# COMPACT_ATOMS: atom_id res chain seq x y z
N MET A 1 2.21 -15.01 -15.58
CA MET A 1 1.10 -14.22 -15.00
C MET A 1 -0.15 -15.07 -15.01
N THR A 2 -0.83 -15.22 -13.88
CA THR A 2 -2.02 -16.08 -13.76
C THR A 2 -3.24 -15.18 -13.48
N PRO A 3 -4.37 -15.33 -14.20
CA PRO A 3 -5.56 -14.53 -13.95
C PRO A 3 -6.40 -15.12 -12.80
N LEU A 4 -6.84 -14.27 -11.87
CA LEU A 4 -7.85 -14.59 -10.84
C LEU A 4 -9.14 -13.84 -11.12
N LEU A 5 -10.26 -14.49 -10.89
CA LEU A 5 -11.56 -13.83 -10.96
C LEU A 5 -11.74 -12.87 -9.77
N LYS A 6 -12.04 -11.60 -10.04
CA LYS A 6 -12.45 -10.65 -9.00
C LYS A 6 -13.85 -10.96 -8.46
N LYS A 7 -14.72 -11.52 -9.30
CA LYS A 7 -16.09 -11.94 -8.97
C LYS A 7 -16.35 -13.32 -9.55
N LYS A 8 -17.03 -14.18 -8.79
CA LYS A 8 -17.39 -15.54 -9.22
C LYS A 8 -18.26 -15.48 -10.48
N GLY A 9 -17.92 -16.28 -11.50
CA GLY A 9 -18.69 -16.38 -12.74
C GLY A 9 -18.47 -15.27 -13.77
N SER A 10 -17.52 -14.36 -13.55
CA SER A 10 -17.24 -13.31 -14.54
C SER A 10 -16.56 -13.85 -15.80
N ARG A 11 -17.03 -13.39 -16.97
CA ARG A 11 -16.43 -13.68 -18.28
C ARG A 11 -15.71 -12.46 -18.88
N LYS A 12 -15.76 -11.29 -18.22
CA LYS A 12 -15.17 -10.05 -18.75
C LYS A 12 -13.69 -9.97 -18.38
N CYS A 13 -12.82 -9.70 -19.35
CA CYS A 13 -11.37 -9.60 -19.13
C CYS A 13 -10.99 -8.59 -18.02
N LYS A 14 -11.67 -7.44 -17.94
CA LYS A 14 -11.43 -6.39 -16.92
C LYS A 14 -11.73 -6.81 -15.48
N GLU A 15 -12.53 -7.86 -15.31
CA GLU A 15 -12.91 -8.43 -14.02
C GLU A 15 -11.96 -9.54 -13.56
N HIS A 16 -10.87 -9.75 -14.29
CA HIS A 16 -9.76 -10.58 -13.85
C HIS A 16 -8.69 -9.71 -13.18
N ARG A 17 -8.09 -10.21 -12.10
CA ARG A 17 -6.90 -9.66 -11.47
C ARG A 17 -5.74 -10.55 -11.82
N THR A 18 -4.76 -10.00 -12.51
CA THR A 18 -3.53 -10.71 -12.80
C THR A 18 -2.62 -10.67 -11.59
N PHE A 19 -2.01 -11.81 -11.25
CA PHE A 19 -0.96 -11.88 -10.26
C PHE A 19 0.23 -12.68 -10.81
N SER A 20 1.42 -12.30 -10.37
CA SER A 20 2.65 -13.00 -10.73
C SER A 20 2.94 -14.06 -9.68
N LEU A 21 3.14 -15.29 -10.13
CA LEU A 21 3.61 -16.37 -9.26
C LEU A 21 5.11 -16.19 -9.02
N ILE A 22 5.50 -16.12 -7.76
CA ILE A 22 6.90 -16.11 -7.34
C ILE A 22 7.45 -17.53 -7.27
N THR A 23 8.72 -17.71 -7.63
CA THR A 23 9.42 -19.00 -7.57
C THR A 23 9.55 -19.50 -6.13
N HIS A 24 9.77 -20.80 -5.95
CA HIS A 24 9.96 -21.39 -4.62
C HIS A 24 11.15 -20.77 -3.89
N ALA A 25 12.27 -20.56 -4.59
CA ALA A 25 13.44 -19.88 -4.04
C ALA A 25 13.13 -18.42 -3.61
N ALA A 26 12.34 -17.69 -4.41
CA ALA A 26 11.91 -16.33 -4.05
C ALA A 26 11.00 -16.32 -2.82
N LYS A 27 10.10 -17.30 -2.66
CA LYS A 27 9.24 -17.42 -1.47
C LYS A 27 10.03 -17.57 -0.17
N VAL A 28 11.20 -18.18 -0.22
CA VAL A 28 12.07 -18.37 0.95
C VAL A 28 12.92 -17.12 1.23
N SER A 29 13.43 -16.47 0.18
CA SER A 29 14.35 -15.33 0.31
C SER A 29 13.64 -13.99 0.56
N LEU A 30 12.50 -13.73 -0.10
CA LEU A 30 11.77 -12.46 0.03
C LEU A 30 11.32 -12.13 1.46
N PRO A 31 10.86 -13.07 2.30
CA PRO A 31 10.53 -12.77 3.70
C PRO A 31 11.72 -12.26 4.51
N VAL A 32 12.93 -12.78 4.26
CA VAL A 32 14.15 -12.33 4.94
C VAL A 32 14.48 -10.89 4.51
N LEU A 33 14.40 -10.61 3.22
CA LEU A 33 14.57 -9.25 2.68
C LEU A 33 13.54 -8.29 3.27
N ASN A 34 12.26 -8.68 3.24
CA ASN A 34 11.17 -7.87 3.77
C ASN A 34 11.37 -7.55 5.27
N ARG A 35 11.83 -8.51 6.07
CA ARG A 35 12.13 -8.29 7.48
C ARG A 35 13.23 -7.26 7.69
N ARG A 36 14.28 -7.28 6.88
CA ARG A 36 15.39 -6.31 6.95
C ARG A 36 14.95 -4.91 6.51
N LEU A 37 14.11 -4.82 5.48
CA LEU A 37 13.58 -3.55 5.01
C LEU A 37 12.59 -2.94 6.01
N ASN A 38 11.75 -3.77 6.63
CA ASN A 38 10.69 -3.29 7.51
C ASN A 38 11.20 -2.50 8.71
N SER A 39 12.35 -2.84 9.30
CA SER A 39 12.87 -2.03 10.42
C SER A 39 13.14 -0.59 10.01
N THR A 40 13.83 -0.40 8.88
CA THR A 40 14.14 0.92 8.34
C THR A 40 12.87 1.62 7.85
N MET A 41 11.96 0.90 7.20
CA MET A 41 10.73 1.50 6.65
C MET A 41 9.76 1.93 7.75
N GLU A 42 9.64 1.21 8.85
CA GLU A 42 8.74 1.59 9.96
C GLU A 42 9.17 2.91 10.62
N GLU A 43 10.47 3.23 10.63
CA GLU A 43 11.02 4.52 11.08
C GLU A 43 10.87 5.63 10.04
N ASN A 44 11.02 5.31 8.75
CA ASN A 44 11.02 6.29 7.65
C ASN A 44 9.64 6.51 6.98
N THR A 45 8.59 5.89 7.51
CA THR A 45 7.23 6.00 6.96
C THR A 45 6.40 6.99 7.76
N GLU A 46 5.74 7.90 7.07
CA GLU A 46 4.85 8.89 7.67
C GLU A 46 3.76 8.26 8.54
N GLU A 47 3.38 8.97 9.60
CA GLU A 47 2.40 8.49 10.56
C GLU A 47 1.01 8.26 9.92
N GLY A 48 0.67 9.07 8.91
CA GLY A 48 -0.58 8.96 8.15
C GLY A 48 -0.66 7.75 7.21
N GLN A 49 0.40 6.96 7.07
CA GLN A 49 0.36 5.70 6.31
C GLN A 49 -0.18 4.57 7.19
N TYR A 50 -1.29 3.96 6.76
CA TYR A 50 -1.92 2.81 7.43
C TYR A 50 -1.77 1.51 6.64
N GLY A 51 -1.58 1.60 5.33
CA GLY A 51 -1.41 0.42 4.47
C GLY A 51 -0.05 -0.24 4.69
N PHE A 52 -0.04 -1.59 4.70
CA PHE A 52 1.17 -2.41 4.76
C PHE A 52 2.07 -2.18 5.98
N ARG A 53 1.54 -1.59 7.06
CA ARG A 53 2.29 -1.35 8.31
C ARG A 53 1.91 -2.34 9.39
N ARG A 54 2.89 -2.69 10.23
CA ARG A 54 2.63 -3.59 11.36
C ARG A 54 1.75 -2.88 12.40
N GLY A 55 0.63 -3.51 12.76
CA GLY A 55 -0.26 -3.01 13.81
C GLY A 55 -1.17 -1.85 13.40
N LYS A 56 -1.14 -1.43 12.13
CA LYS A 56 -2.08 -0.46 11.56
C LYS A 56 -2.96 -1.14 10.51
N GLY A 57 -4.23 -0.76 10.48
CA GLY A 57 -5.19 -1.27 9.51
C GLY A 57 -6.14 -0.19 8.99
N ILE A 58 -6.97 -0.60 8.03
CA ILE A 58 -7.98 0.27 7.41
C ILE A 58 -8.95 0.84 8.44
N ARG A 59 -9.28 0.07 9.48
CA ARG A 59 -10.17 0.55 10.56
C ARG A 59 -9.57 1.74 11.29
N ASP A 60 -8.27 1.73 11.57
CA ASP A 60 -7.60 2.83 12.27
C ASP A 60 -7.62 4.10 11.40
N ALA A 61 -7.39 3.95 10.09
CA ALA A 61 -7.50 5.05 9.13
C ALA A 61 -8.92 5.65 9.10
N ILE A 62 -9.95 4.80 9.10
CA ILE A 62 -11.35 5.23 9.12
C ILE A 62 -11.68 5.98 10.41
N VAL A 63 -11.22 5.48 11.56
CA VAL A 63 -11.45 6.13 12.87
C VAL A 63 -10.80 7.51 12.88
N VAL A 64 -9.56 7.65 12.42
CA VAL A 64 -8.88 8.96 12.37
C VAL A 64 -9.58 9.92 11.42
N LEU A 65 -9.98 9.46 10.23
CA LEU A 65 -10.73 10.31 9.29
C LEU A 65 -12.07 10.78 9.88
N ARG A 66 -12.77 9.90 10.61
CA ARG A 66 -14.03 10.22 11.30
C ARG A 66 -13.82 11.26 12.39
N ASP A 67 -12.82 11.06 13.25
CA ASP A 67 -12.48 11.99 14.35
C ASP A 67 -12.11 13.39 13.81
N ILE A 68 -11.33 13.46 12.73
CA ILE A 68 -11.02 14.74 12.06
C ILE A 68 -12.30 15.41 11.54
N GLY A 69 -13.21 14.64 10.93
CA GLY A 69 -14.48 15.15 10.43
C GLY A 69 -15.37 15.70 11.54
N GLU A 70 -15.54 14.96 12.62
CA GLU A 70 -16.36 15.38 13.77
C GLU A 70 -15.84 16.69 14.38
N ARG A 71 -14.53 16.80 14.63
CA ARG A 71 -13.91 18.01 15.18
C ARG A 71 -14.03 19.25 14.30
N LEU A 72 -14.08 19.06 12.97
CA LEU A 72 -14.27 20.18 12.03
C LEU A 72 -15.73 20.62 12.01
N LEU A 73 -16.66 19.67 12.01
CA LEU A 73 -18.10 19.94 12.06
C LEU A 73 -18.50 20.65 13.36
N GLU A 74 -17.96 20.23 14.51
CA GLU A 74 -18.16 20.89 15.81
C GLU A 74 -17.73 22.37 15.79
N LYS A 75 -16.71 22.69 14.99
CA LYS A 75 -16.19 24.06 14.82
C LYS A 75 -16.90 24.85 13.72
N GLY A 76 -17.98 24.30 13.14
CA GLY A 76 -18.70 24.89 12.01
C GLY A 76 -17.85 25.02 10.74
N LYS A 77 -16.81 24.19 10.59
CA LYS A 77 -15.94 24.20 9.40
C LYS A 77 -16.34 23.08 8.43
N HIS A 78 -16.14 23.35 7.14
CA HIS A 78 -16.34 22.34 6.10
C HIS A 78 -15.13 21.40 6.00
N LEU A 79 -15.39 20.10 5.82
CA LEU A 79 -14.39 19.09 5.48
C LEU A 79 -14.58 18.68 4.01
N TYR A 80 -13.48 18.65 3.26
CA TYR A 80 -13.42 18.12 1.90
C TYR A 80 -12.46 16.94 1.87
N VAL A 81 -12.86 15.83 1.27
CA VAL A 81 -12.05 14.60 1.17
C VAL A 81 -11.88 14.24 -0.30
N CYS A 82 -10.64 14.03 -0.73
CA CYS A 82 -10.30 13.57 -2.07
C CYS A 82 -9.71 12.16 -2.01
N PHE A 83 -10.27 11.23 -2.78
CA PHE A 83 -9.76 9.88 -2.91
C PHE A 83 -8.94 9.76 -4.19
N VAL A 84 -7.64 9.51 -4.04
CA VAL A 84 -6.71 9.33 -5.15
C VAL A 84 -6.29 7.88 -5.21
N ASP A 85 -6.47 7.23 -6.37
CA ASP A 85 -6.02 5.87 -6.62
C ASP A 85 -5.06 5.85 -7.82
N LEU A 86 -3.95 5.13 -7.68
CA LEU A 86 -2.90 5.07 -8.70
C LEU A 86 -3.14 3.91 -9.67
N MET A 87 -3.25 4.22 -10.95
CA MET A 87 -3.36 3.20 -11.99
C MET A 87 -2.05 2.42 -12.12
N LYS A 88 -2.12 1.09 -11.94
CA LYS A 88 -0.99 0.16 -12.13
C LYS A 88 0.28 0.54 -11.36
N ALA A 89 0.13 0.95 -10.09
CA ALA A 89 1.21 1.50 -9.26
C ALA A 89 2.53 0.69 -9.31
N PHE A 90 2.47 -0.64 -9.29
CA PHE A 90 3.66 -1.49 -9.33
C PHE A 90 4.23 -1.71 -10.74
N ASP A 91 3.40 -1.62 -11.79
CA ASP A 91 3.86 -1.79 -13.18
C ASP A 91 4.49 -0.49 -13.71
N CYS A 92 4.09 0.67 -13.18
CA CYS A 92 4.58 1.99 -13.59
C CYS A 92 5.81 2.46 -12.79
N MET A 93 6.30 1.67 -11.84
CA MET A 93 7.39 2.08 -10.95
C MET A 93 8.75 1.86 -11.61
N CYS A 94 9.60 2.90 -11.65
CA CYS A 94 10.98 2.78 -12.11
C CYS A 94 11.89 2.21 -11.02
N CYS A 95 12.54 1.07 -11.30
CA CYS A 95 13.41 0.39 -10.35
C CYS A 95 14.62 1.23 -9.92
N GLU A 96 15.19 2.03 -10.84
CA GLU A 96 16.31 2.91 -10.55
C GLU A 96 15.90 4.03 -9.57
N GLN A 97 14.76 4.66 -9.84
CA GLN A 97 14.20 5.68 -8.94
C GLN A 97 13.87 5.09 -7.57
N LEU A 98 13.27 3.91 -7.51
CA LEU A 98 13.01 3.21 -6.25
C LEU A 98 14.30 2.93 -5.48
N SER A 99 15.35 2.44 -6.15
CA SER A 99 16.65 2.17 -5.52
C SER A 99 17.25 3.45 -4.93
N ASN A 100 17.17 4.57 -5.65
CA ASN A 100 17.67 5.86 -5.16
C ASN A 100 16.89 6.36 -3.94
N ILE A 101 15.56 6.20 -3.93
CA ILE A 101 14.71 6.55 -2.77
C ILE A 101 15.06 5.66 -1.57
N LEU A 102 15.22 4.36 -1.77
CA LEU A 102 15.57 3.42 -0.70
C LEU A 102 16.94 3.73 -0.09
N LYS A 103 17.95 4.03 -0.93
CA LYS A 103 19.26 4.50 -0.47
C LYS A 103 19.17 5.78 0.34
N GLY A 104 18.37 6.75 -0.11
CA GLY A 104 18.12 7.99 0.63
C GLY A 104 17.45 7.77 1.99
N LYS A 105 16.70 6.67 2.16
CA LYS A 105 16.08 6.25 3.44
C LYS A 105 16.96 5.33 4.28
N GLY A 106 18.25 5.17 3.94
CA GLY A 106 19.19 4.34 4.71
C GLY A 106 19.09 2.84 4.45
N VAL A 107 18.47 2.42 3.34
CA VAL A 107 18.50 1.04 2.87
C VAL A 107 19.65 0.88 1.87
N HIS A 108 20.67 0.09 2.24
CA HIS A 108 21.85 -0.19 1.42
C HIS A 108 21.77 -1.54 0.70
#